data_AF-A0A2L2YHJ0-F1
#
_entry.id   AF-A0A2L2YHJ0-F1
#
_cell.length_a   1.000
_cell.length_b   1.000
_cell.length_c   1.000
_cell.angle_alpha   90.00
_cell.angle_beta   90.00
_cell.angle_gamma   90.00
#
_symmetry.space_group_name_H-M   'P 1'
#
loop_
_entity.id
_entity.type
_entity.pdbx_description
1 polymer ?
#
loop_
_entity_poly.entity_id
_entity_poly.type
_entity_poly.pdbx_seq_one_letter_code
_entity_poly.pdbx_strand_id
1 'polypeptide(L)'
;LKRASERRAKSCFLVVIFFAVFACMLVTEVFYVEDERWREEKFLSMFNFGDDMMDSVPPPSNSRVARELKYEENDTVTVEHEDFWQSVSNAKDKFFVYSAYYDDRRTKWVRVIAAARTRLADKVFCRFSFSKGDSLTVVGINRLIRENWNLKYSAYFILCPLKQPLIPTHVSIIKQSETLLTVGNKLLVRNNKKLYKKPEGVAVCIKPLHYEYNKVKNLIEFIELNRIMGVNHFVLYNHTVGPDVECILKKYVTEGVVTVLPWQLDIVSQKEIRTEGLFAALNDCLYRTMYRFRYVLMIDLDEYVIPHKNNSLKVMLEYLLRKNPDRTGAFSFQNAFFYLQWPDDSSAVSLPYKLLTLQKTTRKSKFHAHKQRSKCVILPERVVEMGNHFVWEFITGKTMMNIPPDVGFLHHYRVCEFGGNDCINTTHVTDRRSYAWKDAMVDMISLRLRLLQPVCQNISPFLLE
;
A
#
# COMPACT_ATOMS: atom_id res chain seq x y z
N LEU A 1 39.00 -53.74 6.03
CA LEU A 1 39.73 -52.85 5.08
C LEU A 1 38.83 -52.28 3.98
N LYS A 2 38.05 -53.08 3.22
CA LYS A 2 37.19 -52.62 2.11
C LYS A 2 36.12 -51.57 2.49
N ARG A 3 35.42 -51.75 3.62
CA ARG A 3 34.40 -50.78 4.12
C ARG A 3 34.97 -49.43 4.60
N ALA A 4 36.24 -49.37 5.00
CA ALA A 4 36.89 -48.13 5.43
C ALA A 4 37.33 -47.28 4.22
N SER A 5 37.75 -47.94 3.14
CA SER A 5 38.06 -47.32 1.85
C SER A 5 36.82 -46.65 1.22
N GLU A 6 35.68 -47.35 1.22
CA GLU A 6 34.42 -46.80 0.69
C GLU A 6 33.90 -45.60 1.48
N ARG A 7 34.08 -45.57 2.81
CA ARG A 7 33.70 -44.40 3.64
C ARG A 7 34.61 -43.20 3.37
N ARG A 8 35.93 -43.41 3.20
CA ARG A 8 36.86 -42.34 2.81
C ARG A 8 36.53 -41.78 1.43
N ALA A 9 36.20 -42.64 0.47
CA ALA A 9 35.81 -42.21 -0.87
C ALA A 9 34.51 -41.36 -0.85
N LYS A 10 33.51 -41.77 -0.07
CA LYS A 10 32.25 -41.02 0.09
C LYS A 10 32.44 -39.68 0.81
N SER A 11 33.28 -39.62 1.84
CA SER A 11 33.61 -38.36 2.52
C SER A 11 34.41 -37.41 1.61
N CYS A 12 35.35 -37.92 0.82
CA CYS A 12 36.10 -37.10 -0.14
C CYS A 12 35.18 -36.53 -1.23
N PHE A 13 34.23 -37.34 -1.73
CA PHE A 13 33.23 -36.91 -2.69
C PHE A 13 32.31 -35.80 -2.16
N LEU A 14 31.86 -35.91 -0.90
CA LEU A 14 31.05 -34.88 -0.24
C LEU A 14 31.81 -33.55 -0.06
N VAL A 15 33.10 -33.61 0.26
CA VAL A 15 33.95 -32.42 0.39
C VAL A 15 34.12 -31.73 -0.96
N VAL A 16 34.34 -32.48 -2.05
CA VAL A 16 34.45 -31.93 -3.40
C VAL A 16 33.15 -31.25 -3.84
N ILE A 17 31.99 -31.86 -3.57
CA ILE A 17 30.68 -31.25 -3.86
C ILE A 17 30.47 -29.96 -3.06
N PHE A 18 30.85 -29.95 -1.77
CA PHE A 18 30.71 -28.76 -0.94
C PHE A 18 31.52 -27.59 -1.51
N PHE A 19 32.78 -27.82 -1.88
CA PHE A 19 33.60 -26.77 -2.48
C PHE A 19 33.12 -26.35 -3.88
N ALA A 20 32.58 -27.27 -4.68
CA ALA A 20 31.99 -26.91 -5.97
C ALA A 20 30.74 -26.04 -5.83
N VAL A 21 29.84 -26.36 -4.88
CA VAL A 21 28.65 -25.56 -4.58
C VAL A 21 29.04 -24.20 -4.00
N PHE A 22 30.02 -24.17 -3.10
CA PHE A 22 30.53 -22.92 -2.51
C PHE A 22 31.19 -22.02 -3.55
N ALA A 23 31.98 -22.58 -4.47
CA ALA A 23 32.55 -21.85 -5.60
C ALA A 23 31.45 -21.32 -6.54
N CYS A 24 30.43 -22.11 -6.85
CA CYS A 24 29.27 -21.65 -7.61
C CYS A 24 28.54 -20.50 -6.91
N MET A 25 28.37 -20.56 -5.58
CA MET A 25 27.75 -19.49 -4.79
C MET A 25 28.59 -18.21 -4.84
N LEU A 26 29.90 -18.30 -4.66
CA LEU A 26 30.82 -17.15 -4.74
C LEU A 26 30.84 -16.55 -6.14
N VAL A 27 30.86 -17.38 -7.18
CA VAL A 27 30.78 -16.93 -8.58
C VAL A 27 29.43 -16.24 -8.82
N THR A 28 28.31 -16.80 -8.34
CA THR A 28 27.02 -16.11 -8.47
C THR A 28 26.99 -14.79 -7.72
N GLU A 29 27.51 -14.70 -6.49
CA GLU A 29 27.52 -13.41 -5.78
C GLU A 29 28.43 -12.38 -6.45
N VAL A 30 29.65 -12.75 -6.87
CA VAL A 30 30.58 -11.81 -7.50
C VAL A 30 30.06 -11.31 -8.86
N PHE A 31 29.57 -12.22 -9.72
CA PHE A 31 29.13 -11.83 -11.06
C PHE A 31 27.72 -11.21 -11.11
N TYR A 32 26.79 -11.57 -10.20
CA TYR A 32 25.51 -10.86 -10.10
C TYR A 32 25.66 -9.47 -9.45
N VAL A 33 26.55 -9.32 -8.47
CA VAL A 33 26.80 -8.01 -7.84
C VAL A 33 27.46 -7.05 -8.84
N GLU A 34 28.34 -7.53 -9.72
CA GLU A 34 28.90 -6.69 -10.79
C GLU A 34 27.88 -6.31 -11.86
N ASP A 35 26.96 -7.20 -12.29
CA ASP A 35 25.88 -6.83 -13.24
C ASP A 35 24.87 -5.85 -12.61
N GLU A 36 24.55 -5.99 -11.31
CA GLU A 36 23.74 -4.98 -10.60
C GLU A 36 24.48 -3.63 -10.50
N ARG A 37 25.78 -3.62 -10.20
CA ARG A 37 26.57 -2.38 -10.12
C ARG A 37 26.72 -1.67 -11.46
N TRP A 38 26.95 -2.43 -12.55
CA TRP A 38 26.97 -1.88 -13.91
C TRP A 38 25.60 -1.35 -14.35
N ARG A 39 24.50 -2.01 -13.96
CA ARG A 39 23.15 -1.48 -14.17
C ARG A 39 22.89 -0.24 -13.33
N GLU A 40 23.35 -0.18 -12.09
CA GLU A 40 23.27 1.01 -11.23
C GLU A 40 24.08 2.18 -11.80
N GLU A 41 25.32 1.97 -12.28
CA GLU A 41 26.15 3.01 -12.90
C GLU A 41 25.56 3.51 -14.23
N LYS A 42 25.04 2.59 -15.06
CA LYS A 42 24.30 2.94 -16.30
C LYS A 42 22.95 3.59 -16.02
N PHE A 43 22.31 3.23 -14.90
CA PHE A 43 21.09 3.84 -14.42
C PHE A 43 21.38 5.26 -13.95
N LEU A 44 22.34 5.46 -13.05
CA LEU A 44 22.78 6.76 -12.50
C LEU A 44 23.22 7.75 -13.58
N SER A 45 23.96 7.31 -14.60
CA SER A 45 24.32 8.17 -15.74
C SER A 45 23.11 8.64 -16.57
N MET A 46 21.96 7.97 -16.45
CA MET A 46 20.70 8.36 -17.06
C MET A 46 19.93 9.42 -16.24
N PHE A 47 20.41 9.77 -15.02
CA PHE A 47 19.85 10.76 -14.08
C PHE A 47 20.61 12.09 -14.03
N ASN A 48 21.12 12.58 -15.16
CA ASN A 48 21.47 14.01 -15.26
C ASN A 48 20.18 14.84 -15.19
N PHE A 49 19.87 15.33 -14.00
CA PHE A 49 18.86 16.36 -13.76
C PHE A 49 19.41 17.66 -14.33
N GLY A 50 18.90 18.11 -15.48
CA GLY A 50 19.05 19.50 -15.90
C GLY A 50 18.20 20.39 -14.99
N ASP A 51 18.67 21.61 -14.74
CA ASP A 51 18.07 22.61 -13.83
C ASP A 51 16.68 23.13 -14.26
N ASP A 52 16.10 22.63 -15.35
CA ASP A 52 14.82 23.10 -15.88
C ASP A 52 13.65 22.21 -15.44
N MET A 53 13.17 22.38 -14.20
CA MET A 53 11.75 22.17 -13.85
C MET A 53 11.46 22.59 -12.41
N MET A 54 11.25 23.88 -12.20
CA MET A 54 10.61 24.41 -10.99
C MET A 54 9.20 24.90 -11.36
N ASP A 55 8.33 23.98 -11.78
CA ASP A 55 6.92 24.30 -11.98
C ASP A 55 6.19 24.32 -10.62
N SER A 56 5.50 25.42 -10.35
CA SER A 56 4.65 25.60 -9.18
C SER A 56 3.45 24.65 -9.25
N VAL A 57 3.39 23.70 -8.32
CA VAL A 57 2.24 22.79 -8.18
C VAL A 57 1.09 23.59 -7.57
N PRO A 58 -0.08 23.70 -8.23
CA PRO A 58 -1.23 24.38 -7.65
C PRO A 58 -1.70 23.66 -6.37
N PRO A 59 -2.28 24.38 -5.40
CA PRO A 59 -2.71 23.78 -4.14
C PRO A 59 -3.68 22.61 -4.36
N PRO A 60 -3.63 21.55 -3.52
CA PRO A 60 -4.38 20.31 -3.72
C PRO A 60 -5.90 20.48 -3.85
N SER A 61 -6.47 21.60 -3.35
CA SER A 61 -7.88 21.98 -3.50
C SER A 61 -8.32 22.25 -4.95
N ASN A 62 -7.38 22.48 -5.88
CA ASN A 62 -7.67 22.78 -7.28
C ASN A 62 -7.53 21.59 -8.24
N SER A 63 -7.21 20.38 -7.75
CA SER A 63 -7.14 19.21 -8.62
C SER A 63 -8.52 18.80 -9.14
N ARG A 64 -8.59 18.42 -10.43
CA ARG A 64 -9.82 17.91 -11.06
C ARG A 64 -10.43 16.75 -10.28
N VAL A 65 -9.60 15.85 -9.74
CA VAL A 65 -10.04 14.71 -8.93
C VAL A 65 -10.72 15.16 -7.62
N ALA A 66 -10.19 16.19 -6.95
CA ALA A 66 -10.83 16.76 -5.76
C ALA A 66 -12.17 17.44 -6.09
N ARG A 67 -12.33 17.99 -7.31
CA ARG A 67 -13.61 18.55 -7.80
C ARG A 67 -14.60 17.47 -8.19
N GLU A 68 -14.16 16.39 -8.84
CA GLU A 68 -15.01 15.23 -9.18
C GLU A 68 -15.52 14.54 -7.90
N LEU A 69 -14.70 14.45 -6.85
CA LEU A 69 -15.12 13.95 -5.54
C LEU A 69 -16.19 14.81 -4.86
N LYS A 70 -16.09 16.14 -4.98
CA LYS A 70 -17.12 17.06 -4.48
C LYS A 70 -18.38 17.08 -5.35
N TYR A 71 -18.24 16.84 -6.65
CA TYR A 71 -19.36 16.82 -7.59
C TYR A 71 -20.19 15.55 -7.46
N GLU A 72 -19.56 14.40 -7.17
CA GLU A 72 -20.27 13.14 -6.82
C GLU A 72 -21.19 13.30 -5.60
N GLU A 73 -20.99 14.30 -4.72
CA GLU A 73 -21.83 14.56 -3.55
C GLU A 73 -23.11 15.37 -3.87
N ASN A 74 -23.14 16.11 -4.98
CA ASN A 74 -24.23 17.04 -5.35
C ASN A 74 -25.26 16.48 -6.35
N ASP A 75 -24.93 15.43 -7.11
CA ASP A 75 -25.93 14.67 -7.87
C ASP A 75 -26.54 13.64 -6.93
N THR A 76 -27.87 13.67 -6.76
CA THR A 76 -28.66 12.81 -5.84
C THR A 76 -28.05 11.44 -5.61
N VAL A 77 -27.23 11.34 -4.55
CA VAL A 77 -26.53 10.12 -4.16
C VAL A 77 -27.59 9.17 -3.63
N THR A 78 -27.96 8.19 -4.45
CA THR A 78 -28.37 6.90 -3.89
C THR A 78 -27.27 6.50 -2.93
N VAL A 79 -27.52 6.54 -1.62
CA VAL A 79 -26.60 6.14 -0.55
C VAL A 79 -25.76 4.98 -1.06
N GLU A 80 -24.52 5.23 -1.49
CA GLU A 80 -23.65 4.15 -1.94
C GLU A 80 -23.48 3.29 -0.69
N HIS A 81 -24.02 2.08 -0.70
CA HIS A 81 -23.81 1.13 0.37
C HIS A 81 -22.29 1.00 0.56
N GLU A 82 -21.78 1.48 1.69
CA GLU A 82 -20.37 1.32 2.05
C GLU A 82 -20.04 -0.17 2.04
N ASP A 83 -18.90 -0.53 1.42
CA ASP A 83 -18.46 -1.92 1.39
C ASP A 83 -18.14 -2.39 2.83
N PHE A 84 -18.64 -3.54 3.25
CA PHE A 84 -18.37 -4.15 4.56
C PHE A 84 -18.19 -5.66 4.42
N TRP A 85 -17.57 -6.29 5.42
CA TRP A 85 -17.37 -7.75 5.41
C TRP A 85 -18.70 -8.49 5.55
N GLN A 86 -19.00 -9.33 4.58
CA GLN A 86 -20.21 -10.17 4.52
C GLN A 86 -19.83 -11.65 4.53
N SER A 87 -20.59 -12.48 5.26
CA SER A 87 -20.31 -13.91 5.35
C SER A 87 -20.81 -14.69 4.12
N VAL A 88 -20.08 -15.74 3.76
CA VAL A 88 -20.54 -16.75 2.80
C VAL A 88 -21.30 -17.83 3.57
N SER A 89 -22.59 -17.94 3.32
CA SER A 89 -23.47 -18.89 4.01
C SER A 89 -23.00 -20.33 3.85
N ASN A 90 -23.22 -21.13 4.90
CA ASN A 90 -22.93 -22.57 4.95
C ASN A 90 -21.45 -22.97 4.75
N ALA A 91 -20.50 -22.02 4.78
CA ALA A 91 -19.07 -22.31 4.77
C ALA A 91 -18.65 -23.19 5.97
N LYS A 92 -17.72 -24.11 5.76
CA LYS A 92 -17.20 -25.01 6.81
C LYS A 92 -16.39 -24.25 7.86
N ASP A 93 -15.62 -23.27 7.39
CA ASP A 93 -14.80 -22.36 8.17
C ASP A 93 -15.22 -20.92 7.87
N LYS A 94 -14.68 -19.96 8.62
CA LYS A 94 -14.92 -18.54 8.36
C LYS A 94 -14.55 -18.18 6.91
N PHE A 95 -15.53 -17.63 6.19
CA PHE A 95 -15.37 -17.16 4.81
C PHE A 95 -16.15 -15.86 4.66
N PHE A 96 -15.42 -14.77 4.43
CA PHE A 96 -15.96 -13.45 4.24
C PHE A 96 -15.60 -12.88 2.86
N VAL A 97 -16.48 -12.03 2.35
CA VAL A 97 -16.28 -11.26 1.11
C VAL A 97 -16.52 -9.77 1.41
N TYR A 98 -15.80 -8.88 0.73
CA TYR A 98 -15.78 -7.46 1.06
C TYR A 98 -16.26 -6.55 -0.08
N SER A 99 -15.60 -6.62 -1.23
CA SER A 99 -15.84 -5.72 -2.36
C SER A 99 -15.66 -6.46 -3.68
N ALA A 100 -16.27 -5.95 -4.76
CA ALA A 100 -16.23 -6.56 -6.08
C ALA A 100 -15.93 -5.54 -7.19
N TYR A 101 -15.02 -5.91 -8.10
CA TYR A 101 -14.54 -5.04 -9.17
C TYR A 101 -14.61 -5.73 -10.52
N TYR A 102 -15.10 -5.01 -11.53
CA TYR A 102 -14.97 -5.43 -12.93
C TYR A 102 -13.53 -5.22 -13.41
N ASP A 103 -12.90 -6.27 -13.91
CA ASP A 103 -11.52 -6.27 -14.42
C ASP A 103 -11.48 -6.91 -15.80
N ASP A 104 -11.15 -6.12 -16.83
CA ASP A 104 -11.07 -6.53 -18.23
C ASP A 104 -9.65 -6.46 -18.81
N ARG A 105 -8.63 -6.24 -17.97
CA ARG A 105 -7.25 -6.01 -18.41
C ARG A 105 -6.56 -7.25 -18.99
N ARG A 106 -7.08 -8.45 -18.66
CA ARG A 106 -6.67 -9.73 -19.24
C ARG A 106 -7.92 -10.46 -19.75
N THR A 107 -8.48 -11.33 -18.93
CA THR A 107 -9.78 -11.95 -19.14
C THR A 107 -10.83 -11.18 -18.35
N LYS A 108 -12.04 -11.05 -18.91
CA LYS A 108 -13.15 -10.36 -18.25
C LYS A 108 -13.60 -11.11 -17.00
N TRP A 109 -13.35 -10.52 -15.84
CA TRP A 109 -13.74 -11.06 -14.54
C TRP A 109 -14.50 -10.03 -13.72
N VAL A 110 -15.35 -10.53 -12.82
CA VAL A 110 -15.65 -9.83 -11.58
C VAL A 110 -14.71 -10.41 -10.53
N ARG A 111 -13.85 -9.57 -9.97
CA ARG A 111 -12.88 -9.92 -8.94
C ARG A 111 -13.41 -9.48 -7.60
N VAL A 112 -13.58 -10.44 -6.69
CA VAL A 112 -14.04 -10.18 -5.32
C VAL A 112 -12.89 -10.29 -4.34
N ILE A 113 -12.76 -9.32 -3.45
CA ILE A 113 -11.85 -9.37 -2.30
C ILE A 113 -12.50 -10.20 -1.19
N ALA A 114 -11.77 -11.19 -0.68
CA ALA A 114 -12.28 -12.14 0.30
C ALA A 114 -11.24 -12.52 1.35
N ALA A 115 -11.70 -13.10 2.46
CA ALA A 115 -10.88 -13.75 3.47
C ALA A 115 -11.46 -15.14 3.77
N ALA A 116 -10.63 -16.18 3.69
CA ALA A 116 -11.05 -17.57 3.88
C ALA A 116 -9.89 -18.42 4.42
N ARG A 117 -10.17 -19.68 4.76
CA ARG A 117 -9.14 -20.61 5.27
C ARG A 117 -8.04 -20.81 4.23
N THR A 118 -6.79 -20.63 4.63
CA THR A 118 -5.62 -20.63 3.72
C THR A 118 -5.47 -21.91 2.91
N ARG A 119 -5.83 -23.05 3.50
CA ARG A 119 -5.77 -24.37 2.87
C ARG A 119 -7.17 -24.97 2.86
N LEU A 120 -7.52 -25.58 1.73
CA LEU A 120 -8.81 -26.26 1.54
C LEU A 120 -10.03 -25.33 1.75
N ALA A 121 -9.92 -24.06 1.34
CA ALA A 121 -11.06 -23.17 1.28
C ALA A 121 -12.21 -23.80 0.48
N ASP A 122 -13.45 -23.60 0.94
CA ASP A 122 -14.64 -24.10 0.24
C ASP A 122 -14.69 -23.56 -1.20
N LYS A 123 -15.02 -24.44 -2.16
CA LYS A 123 -15.30 -24.03 -3.53
C LYS A 123 -16.58 -23.20 -3.57
N VAL A 124 -16.66 -22.27 -4.52
CA VAL A 124 -17.78 -21.32 -4.59
C VAL A 124 -18.33 -21.17 -6.00
N PHE A 125 -19.60 -20.82 -6.07
CA PHE A 125 -20.24 -20.24 -7.24
C PHE A 125 -20.34 -18.72 -7.07
N CYS A 126 -20.25 -18.00 -8.19
CA CYS A 126 -20.58 -16.60 -8.26
C CYS A 126 -21.95 -16.45 -8.94
N ARG A 127 -22.93 -15.89 -8.21
CA ARG A 127 -24.24 -15.56 -8.75
C ARG A 127 -24.29 -14.07 -9.08
N PHE A 128 -24.32 -13.76 -10.36
CA PHE A 128 -24.48 -12.41 -10.88
C PHE A 128 -25.94 -11.98 -10.86
N SER A 129 -26.18 -10.71 -10.57
CA SER A 129 -27.47 -10.03 -10.76
C SER A 129 -27.32 -8.90 -11.76
N PHE A 130 -28.26 -8.79 -12.68
CA PHE A 130 -28.30 -7.74 -13.70
C PHE A 130 -29.44 -6.76 -13.46
N SER A 131 -29.40 -5.59 -14.08
CA SER A 131 -30.41 -4.54 -13.91
C SER A 131 -31.82 -4.96 -14.32
N LYS A 132 -31.95 -5.92 -15.24
CA LYS A 132 -33.24 -6.44 -15.72
C LYS A 132 -33.86 -7.54 -14.84
N GLY A 133 -33.24 -7.86 -13.70
CA GLY A 133 -33.68 -8.92 -12.79
C GLY A 133 -33.12 -10.30 -13.13
N ASP A 134 -32.47 -10.47 -14.28
CA ASP A 134 -31.81 -11.71 -14.66
C ASP A 134 -30.68 -12.07 -13.68
N SER A 135 -30.42 -13.37 -13.52
CA SER A 135 -29.28 -13.87 -12.76
C SER A 135 -28.53 -14.96 -13.50
N LEU A 136 -27.20 -14.97 -13.35
CA LEU A 136 -26.32 -15.96 -13.96
C LEU A 136 -25.37 -16.52 -12.90
N THR A 137 -25.30 -17.83 -12.80
CA THR A 137 -24.39 -18.50 -11.87
C THR A 137 -23.21 -19.10 -12.65
N VAL A 138 -21.99 -18.82 -12.19
CA VAL A 138 -20.75 -19.38 -12.75
C VAL A 138 -19.89 -19.97 -11.64
N VAL A 139 -18.99 -20.90 -11.99
CA VAL A 139 -17.99 -21.40 -11.04
C VAL A 139 -17.00 -20.27 -10.73
N GLY A 140 -16.82 -19.97 -9.45
CA GLY A 140 -15.81 -19.05 -8.96
C GLY A 140 -14.46 -19.74 -8.75
N ILE A 141 -13.37 -19.02 -8.95
CA ILE A 141 -12.01 -19.51 -8.73
C ILE A 141 -11.43 -18.81 -7.51
N ASN A 142 -11.15 -19.59 -6.46
CA ASN A 142 -10.50 -19.10 -5.26
C ASN A 142 -9.00 -18.98 -5.51
N ARG A 143 -8.51 -17.76 -5.67
CA ARG A 143 -7.09 -17.47 -5.86
C ARG A 143 -6.51 -16.88 -4.57
N LEU A 144 -5.72 -17.70 -3.87
CA LEU A 144 -5.02 -17.29 -2.66
C LEU A 144 -4.03 -16.15 -2.95
N ILE A 145 -4.04 -15.10 -2.12
CA ILE A 145 -3.00 -14.06 -2.15
C ILE A 145 -1.71 -14.63 -1.56
N ARG A 146 -0.60 -14.39 -2.27
CA ARG A 146 0.69 -15.07 -2.04
C ARG A 146 1.29 -14.76 -0.68
N GLU A 147 1.16 -13.52 -0.24
CA GLU A 147 1.60 -13.12 1.10
C GLU A 147 0.54 -13.50 2.13
N ASN A 148 0.81 -14.58 2.88
CA ASN A 148 -0.13 -15.12 3.86
C ASN A 148 0.52 -15.69 5.12
N TRP A 149 1.85 -15.89 5.11
CA TRP A 149 2.62 -16.39 6.26
C TRP A 149 2.16 -17.76 6.77
N ASN A 150 1.49 -18.56 5.93
CA ASN A 150 0.88 -19.85 6.31
C ASN A 150 -0.05 -19.78 7.55
N LEU A 151 -0.65 -18.62 7.82
CA LEU A 151 -1.64 -18.48 8.90
C LEU A 151 -2.92 -19.26 8.60
N LYS A 152 -3.81 -19.41 9.59
CA LYS A 152 -5.04 -20.20 9.47
C LYS A 152 -5.97 -19.66 8.38
N TYR A 153 -6.12 -18.34 8.30
CA TYR A 153 -6.88 -17.64 7.28
C TYR A 153 -5.99 -16.69 6.48
N SER A 154 -6.40 -16.43 5.23
CA SER A 154 -5.69 -15.59 4.28
C SER A 154 -6.65 -14.77 3.45
N ALA A 155 -6.12 -13.74 2.80
CA ALA A 155 -6.83 -12.99 1.79
C ALA A 155 -6.89 -13.77 0.46
N TYR A 156 -7.98 -13.60 -0.27
CA TYR A 156 -8.25 -14.24 -1.55
C TYR A 156 -8.78 -13.23 -2.56
N PHE A 157 -8.48 -13.49 -3.83
CA PHE A 157 -9.35 -13.08 -4.92
C PHE A 157 -10.31 -14.21 -5.25
N ILE A 158 -11.62 -13.96 -5.21
CA ILE A 158 -12.58 -14.84 -5.87
C ILE A 158 -12.77 -14.30 -7.29
N LEU A 159 -12.30 -15.07 -8.27
CA LEU A 159 -12.39 -14.69 -9.69
C LEU A 159 -13.65 -15.31 -10.27
N CYS A 160 -14.59 -14.46 -10.66
CA CYS A 160 -15.86 -14.85 -11.26
C CYS A 160 -15.80 -14.59 -12.78
N PRO A 161 -15.69 -15.62 -13.64
CA PRO A 161 -15.57 -15.43 -15.07
C PRO A 161 -16.81 -14.80 -15.70
N LEU A 162 -16.63 -13.71 -16.45
CA LEU A 162 -17.73 -13.05 -17.16
C LEU A 162 -17.68 -13.41 -18.65
N LYS A 163 -18.55 -14.33 -19.06
CA LYS A 163 -18.64 -14.79 -20.47
C LYS A 163 -19.48 -13.89 -21.36
N GLN A 164 -20.40 -13.13 -20.77
CA GLN A 164 -21.33 -12.26 -21.49
C GLN A 164 -20.79 -10.83 -21.58
N PRO A 165 -21.20 -10.03 -22.58
CA PRO A 165 -20.77 -8.64 -22.71
C PRO A 165 -21.36 -7.73 -21.62
N LEU A 166 -22.54 -8.09 -21.09
CA LEU A 166 -23.21 -7.31 -20.06
C LEU A 166 -22.48 -7.44 -18.73
N ILE A 167 -22.18 -6.29 -18.11
CA ILE A 167 -21.55 -6.23 -16.79
C ILE A 167 -22.65 -6.31 -15.73
N PRO A 168 -22.55 -7.24 -14.75
CA PRO A 168 -23.55 -7.36 -13.69
C PRO A 168 -23.52 -6.15 -12.75
N THR A 169 -24.65 -5.85 -12.12
CA THR A 169 -24.73 -4.79 -11.11
C THR A 169 -24.23 -5.30 -9.76
N HIS A 170 -24.51 -6.57 -9.44
CA HIS A 170 -24.10 -7.19 -8.19
C HIS A 170 -23.57 -8.62 -8.40
N VAL A 171 -22.79 -9.08 -7.44
CA VAL A 171 -22.36 -10.48 -7.34
C VAL A 171 -22.55 -11.00 -5.91
N SER A 172 -23.02 -12.23 -5.81
CA SER A 172 -23.07 -12.99 -4.56
C SER A 172 -22.17 -14.21 -4.67
N ILE A 173 -21.41 -14.49 -3.61
CA ILE A 173 -20.56 -15.66 -3.48
C ILE A 173 -21.29 -16.71 -2.65
N ILE A 174 -21.47 -17.89 -3.22
CA ILE A 174 -22.23 -18.99 -2.63
C ILE A 174 -21.33 -20.20 -2.55
N LYS A 175 -21.31 -20.90 -1.40
CA LYS A 175 -20.61 -22.18 -1.32
C LYS A 175 -21.18 -23.16 -2.34
N GLN A 176 -20.29 -23.89 -3.02
CA GLN A 176 -20.68 -24.99 -3.89
C GLN A 176 -21.14 -26.18 -3.04
N SER A 177 -22.46 -26.34 -2.85
CA SER A 177 -23.12 -27.51 -2.26
C SER A 177 -24.28 -28.01 -3.13
N GLU A 178 -24.63 -29.28 -2.99
CA GLU A 178 -25.72 -29.94 -3.73
C GLU A 178 -27.12 -29.56 -3.21
N THR A 179 -27.20 -29.03 -1.99
CA THR A 179 -28.45 -28.72 -1.30
C THR A 179 -28.54 -27.22 -0.96
N LEU A 180 -29.54 -26.55 -1.54
CA LEU A 180 -30.00 -25.16 -1.35
C LEU A 180 -28.95 -24.03 -1.45
N LEU A 181 -29.12 -23.18 -2.47
CA LEU A 181 -28.37 -21.93 -2.65
C LEU A 181 -28.87 -20.85 -1.69
N THR A 182 -28.44 -20.89 -0.43
CA THR A 182 -28.63 -19.76 0.48
C THR A 182 -27.66 -18.64 0.11
N VAL A 183 -28.19 -17.43 -0.08
CA VAL A 183 -27.42 -16.24 -0.44
C VAL A 183 -27.37 -15.32 0.77
N GLY A 184 -26.21 -15.25 1.43
CA GLY A 184 -25.99 -14.40 2.61
C GLY A 184 -25.25 -13.09 2.34
N ASN A 185 -24.83 -12.85 1.09
CA ASN A 185 -24.06 -11.67 0.71
C ASN A 185 -24.49 -11.14 -0.67
N LYS A 186 -24.30 -9.84 -0.88
CA LYS A 186 -24.59 -9.16 -2.14
C LYS A 186 -23.65 -7.96 -2.27
N LEU A 187 -22.69 -8.06 -3.17
CA LEU A 187 -21.67 -7.04 -3.39
C LEU A 187 -22.00 -6.22 -4.64
N LEU A 188 -21.87 -4.90 -4.56
CA LEU A 188 -21.92 -4.02 -5.73
C LEU A 188 -20.69 -4.29 -6.61
N VAL A 189 -20.90 -4.47 -7.91
CA VAL A 189 -19.80 -4.64 -8.87
C VAL A 189 -19.37 -3.27 -9.39
N ARG A 190 -18.22 -2.80 -8.90
CA ARG A 190 -17.67 -1.49 -9.29
C ARG A 190 -17.01 -1.56 -10.67
N ASN A 191 -17.39 -0.66 -11.57
CA ASN A 191 -16.79 -0.49 -12.90
C ASN A 191 -16.11 0.87 -13.01
N ASN A 192 -14.97 1.00 -12.35
CA ASN A 192 -14.22 2.25 -12.27
C ASN A 192 -13.80 2.78 -13.65
N LYS A 193 -13.49 1.90 -14.61
CA LYS A 193 -13.10 2.28 -15.98
C LYS A 193 -14.20 3.05 -16.72
N LYS A 194 -15.48 2.74 -16.43
CA LYS A 194 -16.62 3.47 -17.00
C LYS A 194 -16.78 4.85 -16.37
N LEU A 195 -16.52 4.95 -15.06
CA LEU A 195 -16.67 6.18 -14.27
C LEU A 195 -15.53 7.17 -14.56
N TYR A 196 -14.29 6.68 -14.58
CA TYR A 196 -13.09 7.51 -14.67
C TYR A 196 -12.33 7.22 -15.97
N LYS A 197 -12.34 8.20 -16.90
CA LYS A 197 -11.75 8.05 -18.23
C LYS A 197 -10.27 8.44 -18.32
N LYS A 198 -9.79 9.28 -17.40
CA LYS A 198 -8.41 9.79 -17.38
C LYS A 198 -7.90 9.81 -15.93
N PRO A 199 -7.24 8.73 -15.48
CA PRO A 199 -6.65 8.72 -14.15
C PRO A 199 -5.58 9.82 -14.04
N GLU A 200 -5.71 10.65 -13.01
CA GLU A 200 -4.75 11.69 -12.65
C GLU A 200 -4.47 11.66 -11.14
N GLY A 201 -3.36 12.25 -10.73
CA GLY A 201 -3.06 12.47 -9.33
C GLY A 201 -2.47 11.26 -8.64
N VAL A 202 -2.22 11.45 -7.35
CA VAL A 202 -1.60 10.47 -6.46
C VAL A 202 -2.56 10.19 -5.31
N ALA A 203 -2.90 8.92 -5.09
CA ALA A 203 -3.58 8.49 -3.87
C ALA A 203 -2.62 7.75 -2.94
N VAL A 204 -2.97 7.67 -1.67
CA VAL A 204 -2.27 6.87 -0.66
C VAL A 204 -3.21 5.81 -0.11
N CYS A 205 -2.72 4.58 -0.04
CA CYS A 205 -3.39 3.46 0.63
C CYS A 205 -2.67 3.16 1.93
N ILE A 206 -3.40 3.18 3.04
CA ILE A 206 -2.88 2.86 4.36
C ILE A 206 -3.47 1.54 4.83
N LYS A 207 -2.67 0.73 5.52
CA LYS A 207 -3.13 -0.50 6.16
C LYS A 207 -4.27 -0.26 7.17
N PRO A 208 -5.00 -1.32 7.59
CA PRO A 208 -6.01 -1.19 8.64
C PRO A 208 -5.50 -0.49 9.90
N LEU A 209 -6.24 0.53 10.33
CA LEU A 209 -6.03 1.20 11.61
C LEU A 209 -6.63 0.34 12.72
N HIS A 210 -5.81 -0.07 13.66
CA HIS A 210 -6.13 -1.06 14.69
C HIS A 210 -5.58 -0.62 16.06
N TYR A 211 -5.92 -1.37 17.11
CA TYR A 211 -5.50 -1.11 18.51
C TYR A 211 -5.87 0.29 19.02
N GLU A 212 -7.12 0.71 18.79
CA GLU A 212 -7.62 2.01 19.25
C GLU A 212 -6.71 3.15 18.80
N TYR A 213 -6.31 3.15 17.52
CA TYR A 213 -5.34 4.11 17.01
C TYR A 213 -5.83 5.55 17.24
N ASN A 214 -5.19 6.27 18.15
CA ASN A 214 -5.61 7.60 18.58
C ASN A 214 -4.47 8.64 18.54
N LYS A 215 -3.46 8.44 17.67
CA LYS A 215 -2.33 9.36 17.52
C LYS A 215 -2.68 10.53 16.59
N VAL A 216 -3.43 11.49 17.14
CA VAL A 216 -3.87 12.74 16.47
C VAL A 216 -2.72 13.44 15.75
N LYS A 217 -1.59 13.62 16.44
CA LYS A 217 -0.44 14.37 15.91
C LYS A 217 0.11 13.75 14.64
N ASN A 218 0.43 12.47 14.73
CA ASN A 218 0.99 11.68 13.63
C ASN A 218 0.06 11.64 12.43
N LEU A 219 -1.26 11.51 12.65
CA LEU A 219 -2.23 11.44 11.55
C LEU A 219 -2.31 12.75 10.75
N ILE A 220 -2.45 13.89 11.43
CA ILE A 220 -2.53 15.19 10.76
C ILE A 220 -1.22 15.49 10.04
N GLU A 221 -0.07 15.29 10.69
CA GLU A 221 1.24 15.50 10.06
C GLU A 221 1.42 14.62 8.82
N PHE A 222 1.04 13.34 8.92
CA PHE A 222 1.09 12.40 7.81
C PHE A 222 0.26 12.85 6.61
N ILE A 223 -1.00 13.22 6.85
CA ILE A 223 -1.90 13.66 5.77
C ILE A 223 -1.37 14.95 5.15
N GLU A 224 -1.05 15.97 5.94
CA GLU A 224 -0.69 17.27 5.40
C GLU A 224 0.67 17.27 4.69
N LEU A 225 1.68 16.56 5.20
CA LEU A 225 2.97 16.47 4.50
C LEU A 225 2.83 15.76 3.14
N ASN A 226 2.08 14.66 3.10
CA ASN A 226 1.81 13.97 1.82
C ASN A 226 1.02 14.86 0.85
N ARG A 227 0.06 15.65 1.34
CA ARG A 227 -0.70 16.61 0.51
C ARG A 227 0.19 17.71 -0.04
N ILE A 228 1.07 18.27 0.77
CA ILE A 228 2.06 19.26 0.34
C ILE A 228 2.95 18.68 -0.76
N MET A 229 3.34 17.41 -0.65
CA MET A 229 4.10 16.70 -1.69
C MET A 229 3.27 16.32 -2.94
N GLY A 230 1.98 16.65 -2.98
CA GLY A 230 1.11 16.48 -4.15
C GLY A 230 0.19 15.25 -4.11
N VAL A 231 -0.02 14.63 -2.94
CA VAL A 231 -1.06 13.61 -2.75
C VAL A 231 -2.45 14.24 -2.75
N ASN A 232 -3.36 13.66 -3.52
CA ASN A 232 -4.72 14.14 -3.71
C ASN A 232 -5.72 13.51 -2.74
N HIS A 233 -5.53 12.23 -2.39
CA HIS A 233 -6.54 11.47 -1.67
C HIS A 233 -5.94 10.31 -0.88
N PHE A 234 -6.60 9.94 0.20
CA PHE A 234 -6.16 8.87 1.10
C PHE A 234 -7.29 7.86 1.29
N VAL A 235 -6.96 6.57 1.23
CA VAL A 235 -7.89 5.49 1.55
C VAL A 235 -7.40 4.81 2.81
N LEU A 236 -8.24 4.85 3.85
CA LEU A 236 -7.99 4.27 5.15
C LEU A 236 -9.04 3.20 5.46
N TYR A 237 -8.64 2.21 6.25
CA TYR A 237 -9.50 1.13 6.70
C TYR A 237 -9.63 1.20 8.22
N ASN A 238 -10.83 1.46 8.72
CA ASN A 238 -11.12 1.57 10.14
C ASN A 238 -11.50 0.19 10.70
N HIS A 239 -10.55 -0.47 11.36
CA HIS A 239 -10.84 -1.62 12.21
C HIS A 239 -11.15 -1.14 13.63
N THR A 240 -10.20 -0.43 14.25
CA THR A 240 -10.40 0.21 15.57
C THR A 240 -9.56 1.49 15.71
N VAL A 241 -10.19 2.65 15.45
CA VAL A 241 -9.64 3.98 15.76
C VAL A 241 -10.20 4.52 17.07
N GLY A 242 -9.40 5.31 17.78
CA GLY A 242 -9.86 6.03 18.97
C GLY A 242 -10.69 7.28 18.65
N PRO A 243 -11.37 7.85 19.66
CA PRO A 243 -12.37 8.91 19.47
C PRO A 243 -11.81 10.22 18.90
N ASP A 244 -10.57 10.59 19.23
CA ASP A 244 -10.00 11.86 18.77
C ASP A 244 -9.60 11.77 17.29
N VAL A 245 -8.99 10.65 16.89
CA VAL A 245 -8.72 10.34 15.49
C VAL A 245 -10.02 10.20 14.70
N GLU A 246 -11.06 9.57 15.26
CA GLU A 246 -12.36 9.47 14.60
C GLU A 246 -12.93 10.85 14.27
N CYS A 247 -12.89 11.79 15.22
CA CYS A 247 -13.36 13.17 15.00
C CYS A 247 -12.59 13.87 13.87
N ILE A 248 -11.26 13.74 13.86
CA ILE A 248 -10.40 14.33 12.83
C ILE A 248 -10.66 13.72 11.45
N LEU A 249 -10.81 12.40 11.39
CA LEU A 249 -11.11 11.69 10.14
C LEU A 249 -12.45 12.15 9.56
N LYS A 250 -13.49 12.37 10.38
CA LYS A 250 -14.77 12.94 9.92
C LYS A 250 -14.58 14.27 9.20
N LYS A 251 -13.70 15.15 9.71
CA LYS A 251 -13.36 16.41 9.03
C LYS A 251 -12.67 16.19 7.69
N TYR A 252 -11.69 15.29 7.60
CA TYR A 252 -11.03 15.00 6.32
C TYR A 252 -11.94 14.29 5.30
N VAL A 253 -12.89 13.48 5.76
CA VAL A 253 -13.92 12.84 4.93
C VAL A 253 -14.84 13.89 4.32
N THR A 254 -15.39 14.79 5.14
CA THR A 254 -16.25 15.90 4.65
C THR A 254 -15.53 16.89 3.73
N GLU A 255 -14.20 16.97 3.81
CA GLU A 255 -13.40 17.77 2.88
C GLU A 255 -13.05 17.04 1.57
N GLY A 256 -13.42 15.76 1.43
CA GLY A 256 -13.09 14.91 0.28
C GLY A 256 -11.62 14.46 0.22
N VAL A 257 -10.87 14.69 1.29
CA VAL A 257 -9.42 14.37 1.36
C VAL A 257 -9.20 12.89 1.66
N VAL A 258 -10.07 12.30 2.49
CA VAL A 258 -9.95 10.93 2.96
C VAL A 258 -11.22 10.15 2.65
N THR A 259 -11.09 8.89 2.24
CA THR A 259 -12.13 7.88 2.36
C THR A 259 -11.77 6.93 3.49
N VAL A 260 -12.67 6.75 4.46
CA VAL A 260 -12.53 5.77 5.54
C VAL A 260 -13.51 4.64 5.29
N LEU A 261 -13.00 3.41 5.23
CA LEU A 261 -13.79 2.21 4.96
C LEU A 261 -13.96 1.38 6.23
N PRO A 262 -15.16 0.87 6.53
CA PRO A 262 -15.35 0.00 7.69
C PRO A 262 -14.61 -1.33 7.46
N TRP A 263 -13.88 -1.79 8.47
CA TRP A 263 -12.94 -2.91 8.34
C TRP A 263 -13.03 -3.92 9.50
N GLN A 264 -14.24 -4.18 9.99
CA GLN A 264 -14.48 -5.18 11.02
C GLN A 264 -14.55 -6.58 10.41
N LEU A 265 -13.42 -7.30 10.48
CA LEU A 265 -13.31 -8.69 10.05
C LEU A 265 -13.32 -9.59 11.29
N ASP A 266 -14.34 -10.44 11.43
CA ASP A 266 -14.41 -11.43 12.50
C ASP A 266 -13.43 -12.60 12.25
N ILE A 267 -12.13 -12.33 12.31
CA ILE A 267 -11.03 -13.30 12.33
C ILE A 267 -9.98 -12.77 13.30
N VAL A 268 -9.45 -13.62 14.20
CA VAL A 268 -8.52 -13.17 15.23
C VAL A 268 -7.22 -12.67 14.59
N SER A 269 -6.99 -11.36 14.66
CA SER A 269 -5.82 -10.71 14.09
C SER A 269 -4.50 -11.14 14.78
N GLN A 270 -3.39 -11.04 14.04
CA GLN A 270 -2.02 -11.43 14.40
C GLN A 270 -1.82 -12.90 14.80
N LYS A 271 -2.90 -13.68 14.95
CA LYS A 271 -2.88 -15.11 15.29
C LYS A 271 -3.43 -15.96 14.16
N GLU A 272 -4.64 -15.65 13.72
CA GLU A 272 -5.31 -16.42 12.67
C GLU A 272 -5.22 -15.76 11.29
N ILE A 273 -5.09 -14.43 11.24
CA ILE A 273 -4.82 -13.65 10.02
C ILE A 273 -3.83 -12.51 10.32
N ARG A 274 -3.02 -12.12 9.34
CA ARG A 274 -2.01 -11.06 9.49
C ARG A 274 -2.66 -9.68 9.48
N THR A 275 -2.40 -8.87 10.52
CA THR A 275 -2.76 -7.43 10.60
C THR A 275 -4.15 -7.12 10.07
N GLU A 276 -5.17 -7.65 10.73
CA GLU A 276 -6.57 -7.32 10.46
C GLU A 276 -6.95 -7.60 8.99
N GLY A 277 -6.25 -8.52 8.31
CA GLY A 277 -6.45 -8.76 6.88
C GLY A 277 -5.76 -7.75 5.97
N LEU A 278 -4.58 -7.26 6.35
CA LEU A 278 -3.75 -6.29 5.59
C LEU A 278 -3.70 -6.57 4.09
N PHE A 279 -3.50 -7.82 3.68
CA PHE A 279 -3.37 -8.17 2.27
C PHE A 279 -4.70 -8.06 1.51
N ALA A 280 -5.84 -8.22 2.17
CA ALA A 280 -7.13 -7.90 1.60
C ALA A 280 -7.29 -6.39 1.44
N ALA A 281 -6.87 -5.58 2.43
CA ALA A 281 -6.94 -4.11 2.38
C ALA A 281 -6.07 -3.53 1.26
N LEU A 282 -4.81 -3.96 1.16
CA LEU A 282 -3.89 -3.48 0.12
C LEU A 282 -4.42 -3.77 -1.29
N ASN A 283 -5.03 -4.94 -1.48
CA ASN A 283 -5.60 -5.32 -2.77
C ASN A 283 -6.96 -4.67 -3.01
N ASP A 284 -7.83 -4.50 -2.00
CA ASP A 284 -9.02 -3.67 -2.14
C ASP A 284 -8.65 -2.26 -2.60
N CYS A 285 -7.68 -1.62 -1.94
CA CYS A 285 -7.27 -0.26 -2.27
C CYS A 285 -6.71 -0.16 -3.68
N LEU A 286 -5.89 -1.13 -4.11
CA LEU A 286 -5.41 -1.24 -5.49
C LEU A 286 -6.56 -1.19 -6.51
N TYR A 287 -7.61 -2.00 -6.32
CA TYR A 287 -8.72 -2.06 -7.27
C TYR A 287 -9.67 -0.86 -7.13
N ARG A 288 -9.90 -0.37 -5.91
CA ARG A 288 -10.72 0.81 -5.60
C ARG A 288 -10.20 2.07 -6.26
N THR A 289 -8.87 2.24 -6.25
CA THR A 289 -8.20 3.43 -6.81
C THR A 289 -7.88 3.27 -8.30
N MET A 290 -8.02 2.08 -8.86
CA MET A 290 -7.76 1.80 -10.28
C MET A 290 -8.67 2.63 -11.18
N TYR A 291 -8.07 3.22 -12.23
CA TYR A 291 -8.68 4.19 -13.16
C TYR A 291 -9.06 5.55 -12.57
N ARG A 292 -9.15 5.67 -11.24
CA ARG A 292 -9.42 6.93 -10.55
C ARG A 292 -8.14 7.74 -10.32
N PHE A 293 -7.05 7.08 -9.94
CA PHE A 293 -5.75 7.72 -9.72
C PHE A 293 -4.68 7.12 -10.63
N ARG A 294 -3.76 7.97 -11.10
CA ARG A 294 -2.64 7.54 -11.95
C ARG A 294 -1.57 6.80 -11.14
N TYR A 295 -1.30 7.30 -9.94
CA TYR A 295 -0.30 6.76 -9.03
C TYR A 295 -0.93 6.45 -7.68
N VAL A 296 -0.52 5.36 -7.06
CA VAL A 296 -0.98 4.97 -5.72
C VAL A 296 0.20 4.59 -4.86
N LEU A 297 0.41 5.32 -3.78
CA LEU A 297 1.46 5.10 -2.81
C LEU A 297 0.95 4.15 -1.71
N MET A 298 1.67 3.05 -1.51
CA MET A 298 1.32 2.02 -0.52
C MET A 298 2.27 2.16 0.67
N ILE A 299 1.86 2.85 1.74
CA ILE A 299 2.73 3.20 2.90
C ILE A 299 1.95 3.12 4.23
N ASP A 300 2.69 3.05 5.33
CA ASP A 300 2.17 3.11 6.70
C ASP A 300 2.18 4.56 7.23
N LEU A 301 1.47 4.85 8.33
CA LEU A 301 1.37 6.20 8.91
C LEU A 301 2.69 6.75 9.49
N ASP A 302 3.69 5.89 9.66
CA ASP A 302 5.04 6.20 10.11
C ASP A 302 6.07 6.27 8.97
N GLU A 303 5.60 6.25 7.72
CA GLU A 303 6.43 6.14 6.52
C GLU A 303 6.18 7.30 5.54
N TYR A 304 7.24 7.86 4.95
CA TYR A 304 7.15 8.97 3.99
C TYR A 304 8.12 8.74 2.84
N VAL A 305 7.64 8.79 1.60
CA VAL A 305 8.54 8.79 0.43
C VAL A 305 8.98 10.24 0.18
N ILE A 306 10.25 10.53 0.37
CA ILE A 306 10.81 11.88 0.27
C ILE A 306 11.51 12.04 -1.09
N PRO A 307 11.01 12.90 -2.00
CA PRO A 307 11.71 13.24 -3.24
C PRO A 307 12.90 14.17 -2.95
N HIS A 308 14.00 14.02 -3.67
CA HIS A 308 15.23 14.80 -3.40
C HIS A 308 15.53 15.90 -4.42
N LYS A 309 14.95 15.78 -5.61
CA LYS A 309 15.27 16.64 -6.76
C LYS A 309 14.19 17.68 -7.04
N ASN A 310 13.00 17.47 -6.50
CA ASN A 310 11.88 18.39 -6.56
C ASN A 310 11.03 18.23 -5.29
N ASN A 311 10.17 19.21 -5.04
CA ASN A 311 9.31 19.21 -3.85
C ASN A 311 7.99 18.45 -4.06
N SER A 312 7.83 17.68 -5.14
CA SER A 312 6.57 17.04 -5.52
C SER A 312 6.73 15.58 -5.97
N LEU A 313 6.06 14.68 -5.26
CA LEU A 313 5.97 13.27 -5.64
C LEU A 313 5.49 13.09 -7.08
N LYS A 314 4.47 13.86 -7.51
CA LYS A 314 3.92 13.76 -8.87
C LYS A 314 5.00 14.06 -9.92
N VAL A 315 5.77 15.14 -9.75
CA VAL A 315 6.81 15.55 -10.70
C VAL A 315 7.91 14.49 -10.78
N MET A 316 8.38 13.97 -9.64
CA MET A 316 9.36 12.88 -9.60
C MET A 316 8.84 11.63 -10.32
N LEU A 317 7.60 11.22 -10.06
CA LEU A 317 6.99 10.02 -10.67
C LEU A 317 6.79 10.16 -12.17
N GLU A 318 6.38 11.33 -12.66
CA GLU A 318 6.23 11.60 -14.09
C GLU A 318 7.57 11.57 -14.81
N TYR A 319 8.60 12.17 -14.22
CA TYR A 319 9.97 12.09 -14.75
C TYR A 319 10.46 10.65 -14.85
N LEU A 320 10.31 9.87 -13.78
CA LEU A 320 10.71 8.46 -13.73
C LEU A 320 9.95 7.61 -14.75
N LEU A 321 8.64 7.84 -14.89
CA LEU A 321 7.82 7.11 -15.85
C LEU A 321 8.26 7.35 -17.29
N ARG A 322 8.64 8.60 -17.65
CA ARG A 322 9.11 8.94 -19.02
C ARG A 322 10.36 8.16 -19.42
N LYS A 323 11.19 7.73 -18.48
CA LYS A 323 12.41 6.93 -18.76
C LYS A 323 12.08 5.51 -19.22
N ASN A 324 10.96 4.94 -18.76
CA ASN A 324 10.54 3.59 -19.15
C ASN A 324 9.00 3.45 -19.14
N PRO A 325 8.30 4.15 -20.04
CA PRO A 325 6.85 4.31 -19.96
C PRO A 325 6.10 3.00 -20.20
N ASP A 326 6.67 2.07 -20.95
CA ASP A 326 6.00 0.82 -21.31
C ASP A 326 6.21 -0.30 -20.31
N ARG A 327 7.35 -0.36 -19.61
CA ARG A 327 7.62 -1.44 -18.66
C ARG A 327 7.32 -1.09 -17.21
N THR A 328 7.34 0.17 -16.83
CA THR A 328 7.18 0.56 -15.41
C THR A 328 5.76 0.30 -14.91
N GLY A 329 5.58 -0.64 -13.99
CA GLY A 329 4.32 -0.88 -13.27
C GLY A 329 4.32 -0.32 -11.86
N ALA A 330 5.50 -0.14 -11.26
CA ALA A 330 5.67 0.41 -9.93
C ALA A 330 7.08 1.00 -9.75
N PHE A 331 7.25 1.83 -8.74
CA PHE A 331 8.51 2.43 -8.28
C PHE A 331 8.77 1.97 -6.84
N SER A 332 9.90 1.30 -6.61
CA SER A 332 10.31 0.82 -5.28
C SER A 332 11.27 1.80 -4.64
N PHE A 333 10.99 2.21 -3.40
CA PHE A 333 11.83 3.09 -2.62
C PHE A 333 12.49 2.32 -1.48
N GLN A 334 13.81 2.45 -1.34
CA GLN A 334 14.54 1.80 -0.24
C GLN A 334 14.17 2.42 1.10
N ASN A 335 14.21 1.60 2.15
CA ASN A 335 13.90 2.04 3.49
C ASN A 335 15.14 2.60 4.21
N ALA A 336 14.96 3.74 4.88
CA ALA A 336 15.86 4.26 5.89
C ALA A 336 15.11 4.47 7.21
N PHE A 337 15.61 3.84 8.27
CA PHE A 337 15.06 4.00 9.61
C PHE A 337 15.51 5.32 10.25
N PHE A 338 14.54 6.06 10.77
CA PHE A 338 14.69 7.20 11.67
C PHE A 338 14.20 6.76 13.05
N TYR A 339 15.12 6.30 13.91
CA TYR A 339 14.71 5.75 15.21
C TYR A 339 14.27 6.86 16.17
N LEU A 340 13.10 6.68 16.79
CA LEU A 340 12.53 7.69 17.71
C LEU A 340 13.37 7.90 18.97
N GLN A 341 14.25 6.96 19.30
CA GLN A 341 15.18 7.06 20.42
C GLN A 341 16.40 7.95 20.14
N TRP A 342 16.71 8.26 18.88
CA TRP A 342 17.77 9.23 18.61
C TRP A 342 17.33 10.65 19.02
N PRO A 343 18.28 11.51 19.42
CA PRO A 343 17.97 12.88 19.81
C PRO A 343 17.21 13.65 18.74
N ASP A 344 16.35 14.57 19.18
CA ASP A 344 15.70 15.52 18.29
C ASP A 344 16.72 16.50 17.70
N ASP A 345 16.44 16.98 16.49
CA ASP A 345 17.21 18.04 15.85
C ASP A 345 17.09 19.35 16.64
N SER A 346 18.23 19.92 17.04
CA SER A 346 18.24 21.21 17.74
C SER A 346 17.62 22.34 16.91
N SER A 347 17.63 22.23 15.58
CA SER A 347 17.00 23.21 14.69
C SER A 347 15.47 23.23 14.83
N ALA A 348 14.86 22.11 15.26
CA ALA A 348 13.42 22.00 15.45
C ALA A 348 12.92 22.69 16.72
N VAL A 349 13.80 23.01 17.67
CA VAL A 349 13.44 23.64 18.96
C VAL A 349 12.76 25.01 18.75
N SER A 350 13.16 25.73 17.70
CA SER A 350 12.60 27.04 17.37
C SER A 350 11.22 26.98 16.69
N LEU A 351 10.74 25.79 16.34
CA LEU A 351 9.48 25.63 15.60
C LEU A 351 8.27 25.74 16.53
N PRO A 352 7.16 26.31 16.06
CA PRO A 352 5.94 26.45 16.86
C PRO A 352 5.24 25.11 17.15
N TYR A 353 5.58 24.04 16.42
CA TYR A 353 4.97 22.72 16.54
C TYR A 353 6.01 21.60 16.60
N LYS A 354 5.78 20.62 17.47
CA LYS A 354 6.61 19.40 17.60
C LYS A 354 6.29 18.40 16.48
N LEU A 355 6.78 18.65 15.27
CA LEU A 355 6.56 17.82 14.08
C LEU A 355 7.61 16.70 13.98
N LEU A 356 7.15 15.44 13.92
CA LEU A 356 7.98 14.24 13.91
C LEU A 356 9.05 14.28 12.83
N THR A 357 8.66 14.65 11.61
CA THR A 357 9.51 14.69 10.42
C THR A 357 10.56 15.80 10.46
N LEU A 358 10.38 16.82 11.30
CA LEU A 358 11.33 17.91 11.51
C LEU A 358 12.17 17.72 12.77
N GLN A 359 11.66 16.99 13.77
CA GLN A 359 12.38 16.63 15.00
C GLN A 359 13.33 15.45 14.77
N LYS A 360 12.88 14.38 14.11
CA LYS A 360 13.68 13.16 13.93
C LYS A 360 14.42 13.18 12.61
N THR A 361 15.57 13.86 12.58
CA THR A 361 16.39 13.99 11.36
C THR A 361 17.57 13.03 11.32
N THR A 362 17.81 12.25 12.36
CA THR A 362 18.85 11.22 12.35
C THR A 362 18.31 9.92 11.76
N ARG A 363 19.01 9.38 10.75
CA ARG A 363 18.68 8.08 10.15
C ARG A 363 19.86 7.12 10.17
N LYS A 364 19.56 5.83 10.06
CA LYS A 364 20.56 4.81 9.79
C LYS A 364 21.27 5.11 8.46
N SER A 365 22.60 5.00 8.43
CA SER A 365 23.39 5.31 7.24
C SER A 365 23.11 4.32 6.10
N LYS A 366 23.01 3.03 6.44
CA LYS A 366 22.77 1.94 5.47
C LYS A 366 21.28 1.76 5.20
N PHE A 367 20.92 1.83 3.92
CA PHE A 367 19.58 1.51 3.42
C PHE A 367 19.31 0.01 3.42
N HIS A 368 18.04 -0.37 3.56
CA HIS A 368 17.62 -1.74 3.27
C HIS A 368 17.56 -1.97 1.76
N ALA A 369 17.94 -3.18 1.32
CA ALA A 369 17.83 -3.57 -0.08
C ALA A 369 16.38 -3.49 -0.58
N HIS A 370 16.19 -3.27 -1.88
CA HIS A 370 14.84 -3.31 -2.46
C HIS A 370 14.11 -4.61 -2.11
N LYS A 371 12.78 -4.52 -1.94
CA LYS A 371 11.89 -5.58 -1.45
C LYS A 371 12.06 -5.95 0.03
N GLN A 372 13.09 -5.45 0.71
CA GLN A 372 13.25 -5.58 2.16
C GLN A 372 12.84 -4.27 2.82
N ARG A 373 11.70 -4.27 3.52
CA ARG A 373 11.15 -3.06 4.17
C ARG A 373 10.80 -1.90 3.22
N SER A 374 11.06 -2.03 1.92
CA SER A 374 10.67 -1.06 0.90
C SER A 374 9.16 -0.81 0.91
N LYS A 375 8.77 0.31 0.33
CA LYS A 375 7.40 0.61 -0.07
C LYS A 375 7.42 1.08 -1.52
N CYS A 376 6.25 1.10 -2.15
CA CYS A 376 6.19 1.43 -3.56
C CYS A 376 5.03 2.35 -3.92
N VAL A 377 5.28 3.16 -4.95
CA VAL A 377 4.23 3.82 -5.72
C VAL A 377 3.92 2.96 -6.92
N ILE A 378 2.66 2.60 -7.12
CA ILE A 378 2.22 1.75 -8.22
C ILE A 378 1.43 2.56 -9.27
N LEU A 379 1.40 2.05 -10.50
CA LEU A 379 0.37 2.39 -11.47
C LEU A 379 -0.71 1.30 -11.38
N PRO A 380 -1.89 1.56 -10.80
CA PRO A 380 -2.87 0.52 -10.45
C PRO A 380 -3.26 -0.39 -11.62
N GLU A 381 -3.46 0.18 -12.80
CA GLU A 381 -3.82 -0.55 -14.02
C GLU A 381 -2.77 -1.59 -14.43
N ARG A 382 -1.52 -1.44 -13.97
CA ARG A 382 -0.38 -2.31 -14.32
C ARG A 382 -0.11 -3.38 -13.27
N VAL A 383 -0.85 -3.40 -12.16
CA VAL A 383 -0.67 -4.31 -11.02
C VAL A 383 -1.87 -5.22 -10.86
N VAL A 384 -1.63 -6.51 -10.60
CA VAL A 384 -2.68 -7.52 -10.35
C VAL A 384 -2.77 -7.86 -8.86
N GLU A 385 -1.63 -7.99 -8.19
CA GLU A 385 -1.56 -8.38 -6.78
C GLU A 385 -0.48 -7.58 -6.05
N MET A 386 -0.91 -6.84 -5.02
CA MET A 386 -0.06 -6.04 -4.15
C MET A 386 0.34 -6.83 -2.90
N GLY A 387 1.61 -6.75 -2.52
CA GLY A 387 2.14 -7.24 -1.24
C GLY A 387 2.49 -6.07 -0.30
N ASN A 388 3.03 -6.35 0.89
CA ASN A 388 3.33 -5.27 1.85
C ASN A 388 4.54 -4.42 1.45
N HIS A 389 5.58 -5.04 0.88
CA HIS A 389 6.84 -4.37 0.53
C HIS A 389 7.13 -4.29 -0.97
N PHE A 390 6.42 -5.08 -1.78
CA PHE A 390 6.58 -5.11 -3.22
C PHE A 390 5.32 -5.65 -3.90
N VAL A 391 5.26 -5.52 -5.22
CA VAL A 391 4.19 -6.06 -6.06
C VAL A 391 4.46 -7.54 -6.35
N TRP A 392 3.51 -8.40 -6.01
CA TRP A 392 3.60 -9.84 -6.26
C TRP A 392 3.31 -10.20 -7.72
N GLU A 393 2.37 -9.52 -8.36
CA GLU A 393 2.03 -9.77 -9.75
C GLU A 393 1.72 -8.48 -10.51
N PHE A 394 2.36 -8.36 -11.67
CA PHE A 394 2.14 -7.32 -12.65
C PHE A 394 1.31 -7.82 -13.85
N ILE A 395 0.68 -6.91 -14.59
CA ILE A 395 0.24 -7.20 -15.96
C ILE A 395 1.45 -7.57 -16.82
N THR A 396 1.25 -8.46 -17.80
CA THR A 396 2.31 -8.94 -18.69
C THR A 396 3.13 -7.79 -19.27
N GLY A 397 4.45 -7.91 -19.24
CA GLY A 397 5.39 -6.90 -19.73
C GLY A 397 5.68 -5.75 -18.76
N LYS A 398 4.95 -5.64 -17.64
CA LYS A 398 5.20 -4.61 -16.61
C LYS A 398 6.10 -5.14 -15.50
N THR A 399 6.84 -4.25 -14.86
CA THR A 399 7.82 -4.57 -13.82
C THR A 399 7.99 -3.44 -12.81
N MET A 400 8.75 -3.71 -11.75
CA MET A 400 9.13 -2.74 -10.74
C MET A 400 10.41 -2.01 -11.17
N MET A 401 10.41 -0.69 -11.08
CA MET A 401 11.61 0.15 -11.18
C MET A 401 12.16 0.38 -9.78
N ASN A 402 13.42 0.02 -9.55
CA ASN A 402 14.13 0.34 -8.31
C ASN A 402 14.58 1.80 -8.36
N ILE A 403 14.21 2.60 -7.37
CA ILE A 403 14.58 4.01 -7.27
C ILE A 403 15.82 4.16 -6.39
N PRO A 404 16.92 4.70 -6.94
CA PRO A 404 18.10 5.02 -6.17
C PRO A 404 17.84 6.06 -5.07
N PRO A 405 18.52 5.93 -3.92
CA PRO A 405 18.35 6.86 -2.82
C PRO A 405 18.77 8.31 -3.11
N ASP A 406 19.53 8.61 -4.17
CA ASP A 406 19.85 9.99 -4.55
C ASP A 406 18.67 10.71 -5.23
N VAL A 407 17.73 9.96 -5.83
CA VAL A 407 16.47 10.47 -6.40
C VAL A 407 15.40 10.64 -5.32
N GLY A 408 15.26 9.64 -4.45
CA GLY A 408 14.33 9.66 -3.32
C GLY A 408 14.27 8.32 -2.61
N PHE A 409 13.93 8.32 -1.32
CA PHE A 409 13.81 7.09 -0.53
C PHE A 409 12.69 7.19 0.53
N LEU A 410 12.40 6.06 1.17
CA LEU A 410 11.39 5.95 2.23
C LEU A 410 11.99 6.28 3.59
N HIS A 411 11.51 7.34 4.22
CA HIS A 411 11.73 7.65 5.62
C HIS A 411 10.79 6.80 6.47
N HIS A 412 11.32 5.99 7.39
CA HIS A 412 10.53 5.18 8.31
C HIS A 412 10.82 5.54 9.77
N TYR A 413 9.88 6.23 10.41
CA TYR A 413 9.99 6.75 11.77
C TYR A 413 9.49 5.75 12.79
N ARG A 414 10.39 5.01 13.44
CA ARG A 414 9.98 3.87 14.27
C ARG A 414 10.78 3.72 15.55
N VAL A 415 10.20 3.08 16.56
CA VAL A 415 10.94 2.68 17.76
C VAL A 415 11.82 1.47 17.43
N CYS A 416 13.02 1.40 18.02
CA CYS A 416 13.81 0.18 18.02
C CYS A 416 13.05 -0.95 18.76
N GLU A 417 12.42 -1.86 18.03
CA GLU A 417 11.62 -2.95 18.61
C GLU A 417 12.39 -4.28 18.70
N PHE A 418 13.37 -4.50 17.81
CA PHE A 418 14.06 -5.79 17.67
C PHE A 418 15.47 -5.70 18.24
N GLY A 419 15.73 -6.44 19.33
CA GLY A 419 17.01 -6.43 20.04
C GLY A 419 17.15 -5.34 21.11
N GLY A 420 16.03 -4.84 21.66
CA GLY A 420 16.07 -3.73 22.61
C GLY A 420 16.52 -2.43 21.94
N ASN A 421 17.52 -1.75 22.49
CA ASN A 421 18.06 -0.51 21.94
C ASN A 421 19.23 -0.71 20.97
N ASP A 422 19.63 -1.95 20.64
CA ASP A 422 20.84 -2.21 19.85
C ASP A 422 20.86 -1.53 18.47
N CYS A 423 19.70 -1.31 17.85
CA CYS A 423 19.64 -0.68 16.55
C CYS A 423 20.07 0.81 16.56
N ILE A 424 20.03 1.47 17.72
CA ILE A 424 20.42 2.89 17.86
C ILE A 424 21.95 3.06 17.93
N ASN A 425 22.67 1.98 18.22
CA ASN A 425 24.14 1.94 18.25
C ASN A 425 24.76 1.74 16.86
N THR A 426 23.94 1.71 15.80
CA THR A 426 24.42 1.57 14.42
C THR A 426 24.91 2.90 13.85
N THR A 427 25.70 2.83 12.77
CA THR A 427 26.13 4.03 12.04
C THR A 427 24.93 4.82 11.53
N HIS A 428 24.94 6.12 11.80
CA HIS A 428 23.85 7.03 11.49
C HIS A 428 24.38 8.34 10.91
N VAL A 429 23.50 9.06 10.22
CA VAL A 429 23.76 10.37 9.63
C VAL A 429 22.57 11.29 9.86
N THR A 430 22.84 12.58 9.95
CA THR A 430 21.81 13.62 9.93
C THR A 430 21.29 13.80 8.51
N ASP A 431 19.97 13.77 8.36
CA ASP A 431 19.24 13.94 7.12
C ASP A 431 18.07 14.89 7.33
N ARG A 432 18.26 16.14 6.89
CA ARG A 432 17.29 17.23 7.02
C ARG A 432 16.46 17.45 5.75
N ARG A 433 16.38 16.48 4.83
CA ARG A 433 15.65 16.68 3.56
C ARG A 433 14.17 17.03 3.74
N SER A 434 13.54 16.56 4.82
CA SER A 434 12.17 16.96 5.18
C SER A 434 12.02 18.47 5.44
N TYR A 435 13.11 19.20 5.73
CA TYR A 435 13.08 20.64 5.94
C TYR A 435 12.75 21.43 4.67
N ALA A 436 12.84 20.81 3.49
CA ALA A 436 12.40 21.44 2.24
C ALA A 436 10.91 21.86 2.27
N TRP A 437 10.09 21.23 3.13
CA TRP A 437 8.69 21.56 3.34
C TRP A 437 8.39 22.17 4.71
N LYS A 438 9.41 22.57 5.47
CA LYS A 438 9.28 23.07 6.86
C LYS A 438 8.27 24.20 6.99
N ASP A 439 8.40 25.25 6.19
CA ASP A 439 7.54 26.44 6.29
C ASP A 439 6.10 26.11 5.87
N ALA A 440 5.92 25.39 4.75
CA ALA A 440 4.61 24.93 4.29
C ALA A 440 3.92 24.01 5.32
N MET A 441 4.69 23.15 6.01
CA MET A 441 4.18 22.30 7.07
C MET A 441 3.71 23.12 8.27
N VAL A 442 4.50 24.09 8.72
CA VAL A 442 4.11 24.97 9.84
C VAL A 442 2.80 25.69 9.51
N ASP A 443 2.70 26.30 8.33
CA ASP A 443 1.51 27.03 7.91
C ASP A 443 0.27 26.13 7.80
N MET A 444 0.42 24.95 7.19
CA MET A 444 -0.68 24.00 7.03
C MET A 444 -1.14 23.41 8.35
N ILE A 445 -0.23 23.12 9.27
CA ILE A 445 -0.57 22.66 10.61
C ILE A 445 -1.30 23.78 11.37
N SER A 446 -0.80 25.02 11.35
CA SER A 446 -1.50 26.17 11.95
C SER A 446 -2.93 26.33 11.41
N LEU A 447 -3.12 26.18 10.10
CA LEU A 447 -4.45 26.23 9.49
C LEU A 447 -5.32 25.06 9.97
N ARG A 448 -4.78 23.84 9.96
CA ARG A 448 -5.53 22.63 10.29
C ARG A 448 -5.99 22.64 11.75
N LEU A 449 -5.14 23.08 12.67
CA LEU A 449 -5.49 23.25 14.08
C LEU A 449 -6.65 24.25 14.25
N ARG A 450 -6.60 25.42 13.58
CA ARG A 450 -7.69 26.41 13.62
C ARG A 450 -9.02 25.86 13.10
N LEU A 451 -8.98 25.01 12.07
CA LEU A 451 -10.18 24.39 11.50
C LEU A 451 -10.78 23.29 12.39
N LEU A 452 -9.94 22.55 13.11
CA LEU A 452 -10.37 21.43 13.93
C LEU A 452 -10.78 21.87 15.35
N GLN A 453 -10.12 22.87 15.93
CA GLN A 453 -10.32 23.32 17.32
C GLN A 453 -11.79 23.60 17.69
N PRO A 454 -12.63 24.16 16.81
CA PRO A 454 -14.05 24.37 17.12
C PRO A 454 -14.89 23.08 17.13
N VAL A 455 -14.39 21.98 16.55
CA VAL A 455 -15.19 20.78 16.22
C VAL A 455 -14.71 19.54 16.99
N CYS A 456 -13.41 19.41 17.27
CA CYS A 456 -12.87 18.30 18.06
C CYS A 456 -12.21 18.83 19.34
N GLN A 457 -12.54 18.23 20.49
CA GLN A 457 -12.17 18.76 21.81
C GLN A 457 -10.69 18.52 22.17
N ASN A 458 -10.05 17.46 21.64
CA ASN A 458 -8.70 17.00 22.04
C ASN A 458 -7.66 17.13 20.90
N ILE A 459 -7.38 18.34 20.44
CA ILE A 459 -6.38 18.58 19.36
C ILE A 459 -5.06 19.13 19.93
N SER A 460 -4.86 19.05 21.24
CA SER A 460 -3.75 19.73 21.92
C SER A 460 -2.36 19.05 21.95
N PRO A 461 -2.02 17.93 21.26
CA PRO A 461 -0.65 17.40 21.34
C PRO A 461 0.37 18.09 20.42
N PHE A 462 -0.04 19.12 19.65
CA PHE A 462 0.85 19.86 18.74
C PHE A 462 1.55 21.05 19.38
N LEU A 463 0.94 21.62 20.41
CA LEU A 463 1.40 22.84 21.06
C LEU A 463 2.57 22.51 21.99
N LEU A 464 3.50 23.45 22.05
CA LEU A 464 4.61 23.45 22.98
C LEU A 464 4.04 23.46 24.42
N GLU A 465 3.93 22.30 25.05
CA GLU A 465 4.35 22.24 26.46
C GLU A 465 5.87 22.26 26.53
#